data_AF-A0A259CV88-F1
#
_entry.id   AF-A0A259CV88-F1
#
_cell.length_a   1.000
_cell.length_b   1.000
_cell.length_c   1.000
_cell.angle_alpha   90.00
_cell.angle_beta   90.00
_cell.angle_gamma   90.00
#
_symmetry.space_group_name_H-M   'P 1'
#
loop_
_entity.id
_entity.type
_entity.pdbx_description
1 polymer ?
#
loop_
_entity_poly.entity_id
_entity_poly.type
_entity_poly.pdbx_seq_one_letter_code
_entity_poly.pdbx_strand_id
1 'polypeptide(L)'
;MVKLEVPHDRPSGISGFVMNTRRPQFQDWRVREAMIELFNFDFVNQTLTGGAAPRITSYFSNSRFAMTPGTPATGAVLDLLQPYAADLLPGTIDGYALPESDGTAQNRPGLRRALALLEQAGWTPGDDGTLRNAAGEVFAFEILLTIGQDEAASIAAIYIEALKAVGIDARLSMLDSAQMKSRTNAFDFDMTYILRSMSLSPGIEQYDYWSVAAATTEGSRNWMGVQSPAIDAMVDRMLT
;
A
#
# COMPACT_ATOMS: atom_id res chain seq x y z
N MET A 1 -6.01 -27.31 24.62
CA MET A 1 -4.61 -27.23 24.17
C MET A 1 -4.08 -25.86 24.56
N VAL A 2 -2.94 -25.80 25.26
CA VAL A 2 -2.27 -24.52 25.54
C VAL A 2 -1.44 -24.18 24.29
N LYS A 3 -1.74 -23.07 23.63
CA LYS A 3 -0.88 -22.53 22.57
C LYS A 3 0.33 -21.88 23.21
N LEU A 4 1.53 -22.21 22.74
CA LEU A 4 2.77 -21.54 23.11
C LEU A 4 3.13 -20.58 21.98
N GLU A 5 3.21 -19.29 22.28
CA GLU A 5 3.75 -18.29 21.35
C GLU A 5 5.27 -18.22 21.53
N VAL A 6 6.01 -18.43 20.43
CA VAL A 6 7.46 -18.36 20.41
C VAL A 6 7.85 -17.08 19.65
N PRO A 7 8.37 -16.04 20.32
CA PRO A 7 8.76 -14.80 19.65
C PRO A 7 9.93 -15.06 18.70
N HIS A 8 9.97 -14.31 17.60
CA HIS A 8 11.06 -14.34 16.63
C HIS A 8 11.27 -12.95 16.01
N ASP A 9 12.48 -12.69 15.51
CA ASP A 9 12.84 -11.42 14.87
C ASP A 9 12.89 -11.49 13.33
N ARG A 10 12.21 -12.48 12.73
CA ARG A 10 12.09 -12.55 11.27
C ARG A 10 11.19 -11.41 10.78
N PRO A 11 11.60 -10.68 9.72
CA PRO A 11 10.78 -9.63 9.18
C PRO A 11 9.46 -10.23 8.66
N SER A 12 8.36 -9.52 8.89
CA SER A 12 7.03 -9.91 8.41
C SER A 12 6.96 -9.96 6.88
N GLY A 13 7.81 -9.18 6.22
CA GLY A 13 7.58 -8.76 4.85
C GLY A 13 6.37 -7.83 4.76
N ILE A 14 5.80 -7.72 3.57
CA ILE A 14 4.58 -6.93 3.32
C ILE A 14 3.53 -7.79 2.63
N SER A 15 2.29 -7.64 3.08
CA SER A 15 1.11 -8.14 2.39
C SER A 15 -0.02 -7.12 2.48
N GLY A 16 -0.84 -7.05 1.43
CA GLY A 16 -1.94 -6.10 1.37
C GLY A 16 -2.29 -5.76 -0.07
N PHE A 17 -3.06 -4.69 -0.27
CA PHE A 17 -3.39 -4.22 -1.60
C PHE A 17 -2.34 -3.27 -2.13
N VAL A 18 -1.68 -3.67 -3.23
CA VAL A 18 -0.75 -2.81 -3.95
C VAL A 18 -1.51 -1.98 -4.98
N MET A 19 -1.28 -0.67 -4.96
CA MET A 19 -1.76 0.26 -5.99
C MET A 19 -0.74 0.36 -7.12
N ASN A 20 -1.20 0.21 -8.36
CA ASN A 20 -0.35 0.40 -9.53
C ASN A 20 -0.23 1.89 -9.86
N THR A 21 0.89 2.51 -9.50
CA THR A 21 1.13 3.95 -9.71
C THR A 21 1.29 4.34 -11.19
N ARG A 22 1.33 3.36 -12.10
CA ARG A 22 1.27 3.60 -13.54
C ARG A 22 -0.13 4.04 -13.99
N ARG A 23 -1.16 3.73 -13.20
CA ARG A 23 -2.55 4.11 -13.49
C ARG A 23 -2.81 5.57 -13.09
N PRO A 24 -3.47 6.38 -13.95
CA PRO A 24 -3.68 7.80 -13.69
C PRO A 24 -4.28 8.09 -12.31
N GLN A 25 -5.27 7.30 -11.89
CA GLN A 25 -5.93 7.48 -10.60
C GLN A 25 -5.03 7.25 -9.37
N PHE A 26 -3.88 6.56 -9.50
CA PHE A 26 -2.97 6.28 -8.39
C PHE A 26 -1.60 6.97 -8.50
N GLN A 27 -1.40 7.84 -9.50
CA GLN A 27 -0.15 8.59 -9.68
C GLN A 27 0.11 9.57 -8.54
N ASP A 28 -0.93 10.28 -8.09
CA ASP A 28 -0.81 11.24 -7.00
C ASP A 28 -0.67 10.55 -5.64
N TRP A 29 0.34 10.93 -4.86
CA TRP A 29 0.57 10.35 -3.54
C TRP A 29 -0.57 10.64 -2.56
N ARG A 30 -1.27 11.77 -2.72
CA ARG A 30 -2.40 12.16 -1.87
C ARG A 30 -3.57 11.21 -2.05
N VAL A 31 -3.78 10.73 -3.29
CA VAL A 31 -4.79 9.71 -3.57
C VAL A 31 -4.42 8.39 -2.90
N ARG A 32 -3.14 7.98 -2.97
CA ARG A 32 -2.68 6.76 -2.31
C ARG A 32 -2.80 6.85 -0.79
N GLU A 33 -2.44 7.99 -0.20
CA GLU A 33 -2.60 8.24 1.23
C GLU A 33 -4.09 8.22 1.63
N ALA A 34 -4.97 8.81 0.81
CA ALA A 34 -6.41 8.72 1.03
C ALA A 34 -6.92 7.27 0.99
N MET A 35 -6.40 6.42 0.10
CA MET A 35 -6.76 5.00 0.06
C MET A 35 -6.31 4.28 1.34
N ILE A 36 -5.14 4.62 1.87
CA ILE A 36 -4.63 4.07 3.14
C ILE A 36 -5.50 4.53 4.32
N GLU A 37 -5.94 5.79 4.34
CA GLU A 37 -6.85 6.35 5.36
C GLU A 37 -8.24 5.71 5.33
N LEU A 38 -8.75 5.37 4.14
CA LEU A 38 -10.03 4.68 3.95
C LEU A 38 -9.97 3.20 4.30
N PHE A 39 -8.77 2.62 4.40
CA PHE A 39 -8.59 1.25 4.83
C PHE A 39 -8.62 1.13 6.36
N ASN A 40 -9.80 0.86 6.91
CA ASN A 40 -10.01 0.66 8.34
C ASN A 40 -9.49 -0.72 8.80
N PHE A 41 -8.18 -0.81 9.02
CA PHE A 41 -7.50 -2.05 9.44
C PHE A 41 -8.11 -2.64 10.72
N ASP A 42 -8.36 -1.83 11.75
CA ASP A 42 -8.84 -2.34 13.03
C ASP A 42 -10.21 -2.99 12.89
N PHE A 43 -11.10 -2.38 12.11
CA PHE A 43 -12.42 -2.96 11.81
C PHE A 43 -12.32 -4.25 11.00
N VAL A 44 -11.48 -4.28 9.95
CA VAL A 44 -11.23 -5.49 9.14
C VAL A 44 -10.68 -6.61 10.02
N ASN A 45 -9.65 -6.30 10.82
CA ASN A 45 -8.96 -7.25 11.68
C ASN A 45 -9.89 -7.81 12.77
N GLN A 46 -10.71 -6.94 13.38
CA GLN A 46 -11.72 -7.35 14.35
C GLN A 46 -12.77 -8.27 13.71
N THR A 47 -13.20 -7.95 12.48
CA THR A 47 -14.25 -8.69 11.77
C THR A 47 -13.77 -10.07 11.31
N LEU A 48 -12.54 -10.17 10.80
CA LEU A 48 -12.05 -11.39 10.15
C LEU A 48 -11.21 -12.29 11.07
N THR A 49 -10.45 -11.71 12.00
CA THR A 49 -9.52 -12.47 12.86
C THR A 49 -9.84 -12.35 14.35
N GLY A 50 -10.85 -11.56 14.72
CA GLY A 50 -11.14 -11.24 16.11
C GLY A 50 -10.11 -10.30 16.75
N GLY A 51 -9.33 -9.57 15.93
CA GLY A 51 -8.32 -8.62 16.40
C GLY A 51 -6.96 -9.24 16.73
N ALA A 52 -6.73 -10.49 16.34
CA ALA A 52 -5.54 -11.23 16.74
C ALA A 52 -4.28 -10.88 15.92
N ALA A 53 -4.44 -10.43 14.68
CA ALA A 53 -3.30 -10.14 13.81
C ALA A 53 -2.83 -8.68 13.99
N PRO A 54 -1.54 -8.42 14.30
CA PRO A 54 -1.02 -7.06 14.33
C PRO A 54 -0.91 -6.49 12.90
N ARG A 55 -1.03 -5.15 12.76
CA ARG A 55 -0.81 -4.48 11.47
C ARG A 55 0.67 -4.54 11.09
N ILE A 56 0.95 -4.86 9.82
CA ILE A 56 2.29 -4.67 9.26
C ILE A 56 2.52 -3.16 9.08
N THR A 57 3.50 -2.60 9.80
CA THR A 57 3.75 -1.16 9.88
C THR A 57 4.89 -0.66 8.99
N SER A 58 5.69 -1.57 8.43
CA SER A 58 6.81 -1.30 7.52
C SER A 58 7.18 -2.58 6.76
N TYR A 59 7.95 -2.46 5.67
CA TYR A 59 8.38 -3.60 4.86
C TYR A 59 9.20 -4.64 5.63
N PHE A 60 9.96 -4.20 6.65
CA PHE A 60 10.79 -5.05 7.50
C PHE A 60 10.30 -5.14 8.95
N SER A 61 9.00 -4.90 9.20
CA SER A 61 8.41 -4.98 10.54
C SER A 61 8.71 -6.32 11.23
N ASN A 62 8.70 -6.33 12.57
CA ASN A 62 9.12 -7.49 13.38
C ASN A 62 10.60 -7.88 13.21
N SER A 63 11.46 -6.93 12.82
CA SER A 63 12.90 -7.15 12.75
C SER A 63 13.66 -5.88 13.14
N ARG A 64 14.97 -6.02 13.38
CA ARG A 64 15.89 -4.90 13.62
C ARG A 64 16.02 -3.90 12.47
N PHE A 65 15.52 -4.25 11.27
CA PHE A 65 15.55 -3.38 10.09
C PHE A 65 14.26 -2.57 9.91
N ALA A 66 13.26 -2.78 10.78
CA ALA A 66 12.03 -2.02 10.74
C ALA A 66 12.32 -0.53 10.98
N MET A 67 11.67 0.34 10.20
CA MET A 67 11.55 1.74 10.61
C MET A 67 10.66 1.82 11.85
N THR A 68 10.89 2.83 12.68
CA THR A 68 9.99 3.12 13.82
C THR A 68 8.91 4.10 13.33
N PRO A 69 7.62 3.71 13.34
CA PRO A 69 6.54 4.58 12.86
C PRO A 69 6.53 5.94 13.55
N GLY A 70 6.32 7.00 12.77
CA GLY A 70 6.19 8.38 13.28
C GLY A 70 7.48 8.96 13.88
N THR A 71 8.61 8.29 13.72
CA THR A 71 9.90 8.76 14.23
C THR A 71 10.69 9.39 13.09
N PRO A 72 11.18 10.64 13.24
CA PRO A 72 12.02 11.28 12.24
C PRO A 72 13.30 10.49 11.94
N ALA A 73 13.75 10.55 10.69
CA ALA A 73 15.06 10.08 10.29
C ALA A 73 16.15 10.91 10.98
N THR A 74 17.16 10.23 11.53
CA THR A 74 18.28 10.88 12.22
C THR A 74 19.60 10.18 11.91
N GLY A 75 20.72 10.85 12.19
CA GLY A 75 22.07 10.31 12.00
C GLY A 75 22.31 9.80 10.59
N ALA A 76 22.92 8.61 10.47
CA ALA A 76 23.29 8.04 9.18
C ALA A 76 22.09 7.81 8.23
N VAL A 77 20.89 7.56 8.75
CA VAL A 77 19.69 7.42 7.91
C VAL A 77 19.33 8.77 7.28
N LEU A 78 19.35 9.85 8.07
CA LEU A 78 19.11 11.19 7.55
C LEU A 78 20.18 11.57 6.52
N ASP A 79 21.46 11.30 6.80
CA ASP A 79 22.56 11.61 5.89
C ASP A 79 22.41 10.89 4.53
N LEU A 80 21.89 9.66 4.54
CA LEU A 80 21.59 8.89 3.33
C LEU A 80 20.39 9.44 2.54
N LEU A 81 19.38 9.96 3.22
CA LEU A 81 18.14 10.47 2.62
C LEU A 81 18.26 11.93 2.16
N GLN A 82 19.09 12.73 2.82
CA GLN A 82 19.21 14.18 2.59
C GLN A 82 19.48 14.57 1.12
N PRO A 83 20.32 13.83 0.35
CA PRO A 83 20.53 14.15 -1.07
C PRO A 83 19.28 14.08 -1.93
N TYR A 84 18.24 13.36 -1.47
CA TYR A 84 17.00 13.13 -2.19
C TYR A 84 15.81 13.90 -1.61
N ALA A 85 16.02 14.75 -0.59
CA ALA A 85 14.94 15.34 0.20
C ALA A 85 13.85 16.06 -0.62
N ALA A 86 14.19 16.65 -1.77
CA ALA A 86 13.24 17.32 -2.65
C ALA A 86 12.26 16.36 -3.36
N ASP A 87 12.65 15.11 -3.56
CA ASP A 87 11.89 14.09 -4.30
C ASP A 87 11.20 13.08 -3.36
N LEU A 88 11.49 13.12 -2.06
CA LEU A 88 10.88 12.25 -1.08
C LEU A 88 9.44 12.64 -0.79
N LEU A 89 8.60 11.63 -0.52
CA LEU A 89 7.22 11.88 -0.12
C LEU A 89 7.16 12.52 1.28
N PRO A 90 6.13 13.33 1.57
CA PRO A 90 5.93 13.91 2.90
C PRO A 90 5.98 12.86 4.01
N GLY A 91 6.64 13.18 5.12
CA GLY A 91 6.83 12.27 6.24
C GLY A 91 7.99 11.29 6.10
N THR A 92 8.64 11.16 4.93
CA THR A 92 9.78 10.24 4.79
C THR A 92 10.93 10.59 5.74
N ILE A 93 11.27 11.88 5.86
CA ILE A 93 12.28 12.37 6.81
C ILE A 93 11.67 12.71 8.16
N ASP A 94 10.49 13.34 8.18
CA ASP A 94 9.86 13.81 9.43
C ASP A 94 9.22 12.70 10.27
N GLY A 95 9.08 11.50 9.72
CA GLY A 95 8.50 10.33 10.37
C GLY A 95 7.09 10.05 9.88
N TYR A 96 6.93 8.99 9.07
CA TYR A 96 5.64 8.50 8.61
C TYR A 96 5.12 7.38 9.51
N ALA A 97 3.81 7.38 9.78
CA ALA A 97 3.10 6.28 10.40
C ALA A 97 1.83 5.99 9.61
N LEU A 98 1.45 4.72 9.53
CA LEU A 98 0.13 4.37 8.97
C LEU A 98 -0.98 4.98 9.83
N PRO A 99 -2.10 5.40 9.23
CA PRO A 99 -3.19 6.01 9.96
C PRO A 99 -3.84 5.02 10.92
N GLU A 100 -4.08 5.47 12.14
CA GLU A 100 -4.84 4.75 13.16
C GLU A 100 -6.33 5.06 13.00
N SER A 101 -7.17 4.05 13.25
CA SER A 101 -8.62 4.24 13.28
C SER A 101 -9.07 4.77 14.65
N ASP A 102 -10.28 5.32 14.73
CA ASP A 102 -10.92 5.66 16.01
C ASP A 102 -11.55 4.44 16.72
N GLY A 103 -11.28 3.22 16.25
CA GLY A 103 -11.83 1.97 16.77
C GLY A 103 -13.28 1.69 16.35
N THR A 104 -13.90 2.59 15.58
CA THR A 104 -15.26 2.40 15.05
C THR A 104 -15.24 1.91 13.62
N ALA A 105 -16.34 1.29 13.18
CA ALA A 105 -16.50 0.88 11.78
C ALA A 105 -16.46 2.09 10.81
N GLN A 106 -16.96 3.25 11.26
CA GLN A 106 -17.07 4.44 10.41
C GLN A 106 -15.75 5.21 10.26
N ASN A 107 -14.84 5.16 11.24
CA ASN A 107 -13.57 5.89 11.26
C ASN A 107 -13.68 7.33 10.72
N ARG A 108 -14.59 8.14 11.31
CA ARG A 108 -14.90 9.49 10.81
C ARG A 108 -13.67 10.41 10.70
N PRO A 109 -12.67 10.36 11.61
CA PRO A 109 -11.45 11.13 11.46
C PRO A 109 -10.66 10.76 10.20
N GLY A 110 -10.44 9.46 9.95
CA GLY A 110 -9.74 8.98 8.75
C GLY A 110 -10.49 9.35 7.47
N LEU A 111 -11.81 9.18 7.48
CA LEU A 111 -12.68 9.61 6.37
C LEU A 111 -12.49 11.08 6.01
N ARG A 112 -12.49 11.99 6.99
CA ARG A 112 -12.28 13.42 6.74
C ARG A 112 -10.91 13.73 6.15
N ARG A 113 -9.85 13.06 6.63
CA ARG A 113 -8.49 13.22 6.11
C ARG A 113 -8.40 12.72 4.66
N ALA A 114 -8.98 11.56 4.38
CA ALA A 114 -9.04 10.98 3.03
C ALA A 114 -9.76 11.92 2.04
N LEU A 115 -10.94 12.42 2.39
CA LEU A 115 -11.71 13.32 1.53
C LEU A 115 -10.95 14.62 1.25
N ALA A 116 -10.28 15.19 2.25
CA ALA A 116 -9.47 16.39 2.07
C ALA A 116 -8.27 16.15 1.13
N LEU A 117 -7.63 14.98 1.21
CA LEU A 117 -6.53 14.58 0.32
C LEU A 117 -7.03 14.36 -1.12
N LEU A 118 -8.20 13.72 -1.28
CA LEU A 118 -8.84 13.49 -2.57
C LEU A 118 -9.22 14.83 -3.24
N GLU A 119 -9.81 15.75 -2.49
CA GLU A 119 -10.15 17.09 -2.97
C GLU A 119 -8.89 17.86 -3.41
N GLN A 120 -7.80 17.82 -2.62
CA GLN A 120 -6.52 18.43 -2.98
C GLN A 120 -5.91 17.82 -4.25
N ALA A 121 -6.19 16.55 -4.52
CA ALA A 121 -5.79 15.84 -5.74
C ALA A 121 -6.78 16.04 -6.90
N GLY A 122 -7.83 16.86 -6.72
CA GLY A 122 -8.79 17.22 -7.76
C GLY A 122 -9.96 16.26 -7.91
N TRP A 123 -10.20 15.36 -6.93
CA TRP A 123 -11.35 14.47 -6.88
C TRP A 123 -12.43 15.04 -5.98
N THR A 124 -13.59 15.37 -6.55
CA THR A 124 -14.71 15.98 -5.84
C THR A 124 -16.01 15.24 -6.12
N PRO A 125 -16.96 15.17 -5.17
CA PRO A 125 -18.25 14.55 -5.40
C PRO A 125 -19.07 15.34 -6.42
N GLY A 126 -19.64 14.66 -7.40
CA GLY A 126 -20.68 15.20 -8.28
C GLY A 126 -22.04 15.27 -7.57
N ASP A 127 -23.08 15.69 -8.30
CA ASP A 127 -24.45 15.79 -7.79
C ASP A 127 -25.03 14.44 -7.33
N ASP A 128 -24.52 13.35 -7.89
CA ASP A 128 -24.84 11.95 -7.55
C ASP A 128 -24.02 11.41 -6.36
N GLY A 129 -23.12 12.22 -5.81
CA GLY A 129 -22.17 11.83 -4.76
C GLY A 129 -20.99 11.00 -5.26
N THR A 130 -20.90 10.70 -6.56
CA THR A 130 -19.77 9.97 -7.14
C THR A 130 -18.56 10.90 -7.29
N LEU A 131 -17.39 10.45 -6.84
CA LEU A 131 -16.16 11.23 -7.01
C LEU A 131 -15.77 11.28 -8.47
N ARG A 132 -15.48 12.50 -8.94
CA ARG A 132 -15.05 12.79 -10.29
C ARG A 132 -13.85 13.73 -10.28
N ASN A 133 -12.98 13.57 -11.26
CA ASN A 133 -11.91 14.55 -11.49
C ASN A 133 -12.41 15.76 -12.28
N ALA A 134 -11.53 16.73 -12.52
CA ALA A 134 -11.85 17.93 -13.31
C ALA A 134 -12.28 17.64 -14.77
N ALA A 135 -11.94 16.47 -15.32
CA ALA A 135 -12.38 16.02 -16.64
C ALA A 135 -13.75 15.33 -16.62
N GLY A 136 -14.37 15.17 -15.45
CA GLY A 136 -15.66 14.49 -15.26
C GLY A 136 -15.55 12.96 -15.19
N GLU A 137 -14.33 12.41 -15.23
CA GLU A 137 -14.08 10.98 -15.13
C GLU A 137 -14.37 10.50 -13.71
N VAL A 138 -15.09 9.39 -13.59
CA VAL A 138 -15.40 8.77 -12.29
C VAL A 138 -14.14 8.18 -11.68
N PHE A 139 -13.97 8.33 -10.37
CA PHE A 139 -12.97 7.58 -9.63
C PHE A 139 -13.42 6.12 -9.56
N ALA A 140 -12.98 5.32 -10.53
CA ALA A 140 -13.23 3.90 -10.60
C ALA A 140 -11.93 3.09 -10.69
N PHE A 141 -11.92 1.88 -10.12
CA PHE A 141 -10.82 0.94 -10.30
C PHE A 141 -11.21 -0.52 -10.03
N GLU A 142 -10.42 -1.44 -10.58
CA GLU A 142 -10.57 -2.88 -10.38
C GLU A 142 -9.51 -3.43 -9.40
N ILE A 143 -9.97 -4.17 -8.39
CA ILE A 143 -9.15 -5.04 -7.55
C ILE A 143 -9.13 -6.42 -8.19
N LEU A 144 -7.94 -6.89 -8.59
CA LEU A 144 -7.74 -8.25 -9.08
C LEU A 144 -7.30 -9.18 -7.96
N LEU A 145 -7.90 -10.36 -7.90
CA LEU A 145 -7.47 -11.47 -7.06
C LEU A 145 -7.44 -12.77 -7.85
N THR A 146 -6.71 -13.75 -7.35
CA THR A 146 -6.73 -15.12 -7.86
C THR A 146 -7.85 -15.92 -7.18
N ILE A 147 -8.54 -16.78 -7.93
CA ILE A 147 -9.49 -17.75 -7.37
C ILE A 147 -8.81 -18.56 -6.26
N GLY A 148 -9.47 -18.66 -5.10
CA GLY A 148 -8.94 -19.30 -3.88
C GLY A 148 -8.25 -18.35 -2.90
N GLN A 149 -8.15 -17.05 -3.19
CA GLN A 149 -7.72 -16.03 -2.22
C GLN A 149 -8.89 -15.49 -1.38
N ASP A 150 -9.61 -16.39 -0.71
CA ASP A 150 -10.89 -16.07 -0.04
C ASP A 150 -10.75 -15.05 1.10
N GLU A 151 -9.64 -15.09 1.84
CA GLU A 151 -9.32 -14.10 2.88
C GLU A 151 -9.14 -12.70 2.27
N ALA A 152 -8.32 -12.58 1.23
CA ALA A 152 -8.12 -11.31 0.53
C ALA A 152 -9.41 -10.80 -0.12
N ALA A 153 -10.27 -11.70 -0.63
CA ALA A 153 -11.57 -11.35 -1.18
C ALA A 153 -12.51 -10.80 -0.09
N SER A 154 -12.49 -11.37 1.11
CA SER A 154 -13.27 -10.88 2.26
C SER A 154 -12.79 -9.49 2.71
N ILE A 155 -11.47 -9.27 2.77
CA ILE A 155 -10.88 -7.96 3.04
C ILE A 155 -11.30 -6.95 1.95
N ALA A 156 -11.19 -7.33 0.67
CA ALA A 156 -11.52 -6.48 -0.46
C ALA A 156 -13.01 -6.07 -0.43
N ALA A 157 -13.91 -6.99 -0.09
CA ALA A 157 -15.34 -6.68 0.01
C ALA A 157 -15.63 -5.62 1.08
N ILE A 158 -15.03 -5.74 2.28
CA ILE A 158 -15.18 -4.73 3.34
C ILE A 158 -14.62 -3.38 2.87
N TYR A 159 -13.47 -3.40 2.20
CA TYR A 159 -12.82 -2.18 1.72
C TYR A 159 -13.63 -1.50 0.60
N ILE A 160 -14.18 -2.26 -0.34
CA ILE A 160 -15.05 -1.75 -1.42
C ILE A 160 -16.29 -1.07 -0.85
N GLU A 161 -16.94 -1.63 0.17
CA GLU A 161 -18.09 -0.98 0.80
C GLU A 161 -17.70 0.35 1.48
N ALA A 162 -16.52 0.44 2.10
CA ALA A 162 -16.01 1.69 2.65
C ALA A 162 -15.72 2.74 1.55
N LEU A 163 -15.16 2.32 0.41
CA LEU A 163 -14.89 3.17 -0.74
C LEU A 163 -16.18 3.68 -1.40
N LYS A 164 -17.18 2.82 -1.52
CA LYS A 164 -18.51 3.17 -2.06
C LYS A 164 -19.19 4.24 -1.23
N ALA A 165 -19.05 4.20 0.10
CA ALA A 165 -19.61 5.20 1.00
C ALA A 165 -19.05 6.62 0.78
N VAL A 166 -17.92 6.74 0.08
CA VAL A 166 -17.28 8.02 -0.24
C VAL A 166 -17.35 8.38 -1.73
N GLY A 167 -18.13 7.63 -2.51
CA GLY A 167 -18.34 7.89 -3.93
C GLY A 167 -17.28 7.30 -4.88
N ILE A 168 -16.45 6.36 -4.42
CA ILE A 168 -15.47 5.66 -5.25
C ILE A 168 -16.07 4.35 -5.77
N ASP A 169 -15.97 4.13 -7.08
CA ASP A 169 -16.47 2.93 -7.76
C ASP A 169 -15.36 1.86 -7.88
N ALA A 170 -15.17 1.11 -6.79
CA ALA A 170 -14.24 -0.01 -6.77
C ALA A 170 -14.98 -1.34 -6.99
N ARG A 171 -14.42 -2.23 -7.81
CA ARG A 171 -14.97 -3.58 -8.05
C ARG A 171 -13.94 -4.68 -7.86
N LEU A 172 -14.40 -5.85 -7.47
CA LEU A 172 -13.57 -7.05 -7.33
C LEU A 172 -13.73 -7.98 -8.52
N SER A 173 -12.60 -8.45 -9.09
CA SER A 173 -12.56 -9.47 -10.13
C SER A 173 -11.67 -10.63 -9.70
N MET A 174 -12.20 -11.86 -9.77
CA MET A 174 -11.49 -13.10 -9.46
C MET A 174 -11.02 -13.75 -10.76
N LEU A 175 -9.72 -14.00 -10.89
CA LEU A 175 -9.09 -14.56 -12.09
C LEU A 175 -8.50 -15.95 -11.81
N ASP A 176 -8.43 -16.79 -12.84
CA ASP A 176 -7.59 -17.99 -12.76
C ASP A 176 -6.09 -17.61 -12.72
N SER A 177 -5.24 -18.55 -12.32
CA SER A 177 -3.80 -18.29 -12.15
C SER A 177 -3.08 -17.89 -13.44
N ALA A 178 -3.55 -18.35 -14.61
CA ALA A 178 -2.94 -18.04 -15.89
C ALA A 178 -3.25 -16.58 -16.29
N GLN A 179 -4.52 -16.19 -16.17
CA GLN A 179 -4.96 -14.81 -16.37
C GLN A 179 -4.28 -13.86 -15.37
N MET A 180 -4.24 -14.22 -14.09
CA MET A 180 -3.57 -13.41 -13.07
C MET A 180 -2.10 -13.20 -13.40
N LYS A 181 -1.38 -14.27 -13.78
CA LYS A 181 0.03 -14.17 -14.17
C LYS A 181 0.22 -13.28 -15.40
N SER A 182 -0.62 -13.43 -16.42
CA SER A 182 -0.55 -12.60 -17.63
C SER A 182 -0.79 -11.12 -17.32
N ARG A 183 -1.86 -10.80 -16.57
CA ARG A 183 -2.20 -9.43 -16.17
C ARG A 183 -1.12 -8.81 -15.30
N THR A 184 -0.60 -9.53 -14.31
CA THR A 184 0.47 -9.02 -13.42
C THR A 184 1.81 -8.86 -14.13
N ASN A 185 2.17 -9.75 -15.06
CA ASN A 185 3.38 -9.59 -15.86
C ASN A 185 3.35 -8.33 -16.73
N ALA A 186 2.19 -8.03 -17.33
CA ALA A 186 2.00 -6.85 -18.17
C ALA A 186 1.70 -5.57 -17.36
N PHE A 187 1.68 -5.65 -16.01
CA PHE A 187 1.21 -4.60 -15.11
C PHE A 187 -0.21 -4.10 -15.43
N ASP A 188 -1.04 -4.95 -16.02
CA ASP A 188 -2.41 -4.64 -16.42
C ASP A 188 -3.39 -4.86 -15.25
N PHE A 189 -3.26 -4.04 -14.20
CA PHE A 189 -4.18 -4.02 -13.07
C PHE A 189 -4.22 -2.62 -12.46
N ASP A 190 -5.27 -2.30 -11.71
CA ASP A 190 -5.31 -1.07 -10.93
C ASP A 190 -4.81 -1.33 -9.51
N MET A 191 -5.41 -2.32 -8.86
CA MET A 191 -5.03 -2.79 -7.54
C MET A 191 -5.04 -4.32 -7.49
N THR A 192 -4.14 -4.92 -6.70
CA THR A 192 -4.11 -6.37 -6.49
C THR A 192 -3.59 -6.69 -5.09
N TYR A 193 -3.83 -7.90 -4.60
CA TYR A 193 -3.18 -8.39 -3.39
C TYR A 193 -1.74 -8.80 -3.66
N ILE A 194 -0.81 -8.30 -2.85
CA ILE A 194 0.61 -8.62 -2.91
C ILE A 194 1.03 -9.38 -1.65
N LEU A 195 1.98 -10.29 -1.82
CA LEU A 195 2.82 -10.81 -0.75
C LEU A 195 4.28 -10.64 -1.21
N ARG A 196 5.10 -10.00 -0.39
CA ARG A 196 6.56 -9.93 -0.55
C ARG A 196 7.19 -10.29 0.78
N SER A 197 7.77 -11.49 0.83
CA SER A 197 8.57 -11.93 1.96
C SER A 197 9.90 -11.18 1.96
N MET A 198 10.35 -10.78 3.14
CA MET A 198 11.68 -10.18 3.34
C MET A 198 12.56 -11.14 4.11
N SER A 199 13.88 -11.01 3.94
CA SER A 199 14.87 -11.80 4.67
C SER A 199 15.61 -10.93 5.70
N LEU A 200 16.32 -11.56 6.62
CA LEU A 200 17.27 -10.88 7.52
C LEU A 200 18.62 -10.58 6.87
N SER A 201 18.77 -10.91 5.59
CA SER A 201 19.94 -10.64 4.77
C SER A 201 19.44 -10.15 3.40
N PRO A 202 18.78 -8.98 3.34
CA PRO A 202 18.28 -8.45 2.08
C PRO A 202 19.44 -8.30 1.09
N GLY A 203 19.21 -8.68 -0.15
CA GLY A 203 20.23 -8.82 -1.17
C GLY A 203 19.80 -8.24 -2.52
N ILE A 204 20.31 -8.84 -3.59
CA ILE A 204 20.09 -8.37 -4.96
C ILE A 204 18.61 -8.41 -5.39
N GLU A 205 17.77 -9.20 -4.72
CA GLU A 205 16.34 -9.26 -4.98
C GLU A 205 15.64 -7.91 -4.76
N GLN A 206 16.22 -7.01 -3.96
CA GLN A 206 15.65 -5.68 -3.74
C GLN A 206 15.61 -4.83 -5.02
N TYR A 207 16.50 -5.05 -5.98
CA TYR A 207 16.40 -4.38 -7.29
C TYR A 207 15.16 -4.83 -8.05
N ASP A 208 14.85 -6.13 -8.09
CA ASP A 208 13.65 -6.64 -8.78
C ASP A 208 12.36 -6.14 -8.11
N TYR A 209 12.40 -5.85 -6.81
CA TYR A 209 11.23 -5.40 -6.07
C TYR A 209 10.97 -3.90 -6.24
N TRP A 210 12.01 -3.06 -6.22
CA TRP A 210 11.83 -1.61 -6.03
C TRP A 210 12.53 -0.73 -7.06
N SER A 211 13.43 -1.28 -7.87
CA SER A 211 14.27 -0.41 -8.71
C SER A 211 13.49 0.30 -9.79
N VAL A 212 13.99 1.46 -10.21
CA VAL A 212 13.46 2.20 -11.38
C VAL A 212 13.45 1.30 -12.62
N ALA A 213 14.53 0.53 -12.85
CA ALA A 213 14.61 -0.39 -13.98
C ALA A 213 13.54 -1.51 -13.91
N ALA A 214 13.26 -2.03 -12.71
CA ALA A 214 12.21 -3.03 -12.53
C ALA A 214 10.82 -2.46 -12.82
N ALA A 215 10.57 -1.16 -12.60
CA ALA A 215 9.26 -0.55 -12.82
C ALA A 215 8.76 -0.65 -14.28
N THR A 216 9.66 -0.79 -15.26
CA THR A 216 9.30 -0.94 -16.67
C THR A 216 9.63 -2.31 -17.25
N THR A 217 10.24 -3.20 -16.46
CA THR A 217 10.60 -4.56 -16.91
C THR A 217 9.39 -5.48 -16.79
N GLU A 218 8.90 -6.00 -17.93
CA GLU A 218 7.78 -6.94 -17.95
C GLU A 218 8.06 -8.16 -17.04
N GLY A 219 7.07 -8.53 -16.22
CA GLY A 219 7.19 -9.66 -15.30
C GLY A 219 8.01 -9.39 -14.04
N SER A 220 8.56 -8.18 -13.85
CA SER A 220 9.29 -7.84 -12.63
C SER A 220 8.37 -7.86 -11.40
N ARG A 221 9.00 -7.80 -10.23
CA ARG A 221 8.29 -7.75 -8.94
C ARG A 221 7.97 -6.32 -8.48
N ASN A 222 8.33 -5.29 -9.24
CA ASN A 222 7.92 -3.91 -8.97
C ASN A 222 6.46 -3.67 -9.42
N TRP A 223 5.53 -4.33 -8.74
CA TRP A 223 4.10 -4.29 -9.07
C TRP A 223 3.49 -2.90 -8.84
N MET A 224 3.96 -2.17 -7.84
CA MET A 224 3.54 -0.79 -7.57
C MET A 224 4.01 0.19 -8.65
N GLY A 225 5.08 -0.13 -9.38
CA GLY A 225 5.66 0.75 -10.40
C GLY A 225 6.42 1.93 -9.80
N VAL A 226 6.99 1.75 -8.62
CA VAL A 226 7.75 2.82 -7.96
C VAL A 226 8.99 3.14 -8.79
N GLN A 227 9.21 4.42 -9.02
CA GLN A 227 10.36 4.95 -9.74
C GLN A 227 10.95 6.09 -8.90
N SER A 228 11.85 5.75 -7.98
CA SER A 228 12.48 6.72 -7.09
C SER A 228 13.99 6.54 -7.09
N PRO A 229 14.77 7.55 -7.52
CA PRO A 229 16.24 7.52 -7.43
C PRO A 229 16.75 7.30 -6.00
N ALA A 230 16.00 7.76 -5.00
CA ALA A 230 16.33 7.55 -3.59
C ALA A 230 16.29 6.05 -3.23
N ILE A 231 15.29 5.32 -3.74
CA ILE A 231 15.17 3.88 -3.51
C ILE A 231 16.34 3.13 -4.16
N ASP A 232 16.64 3.41 -5.43
CA ASP A 232 17.78 2.80 -6.13
C ASP A 232 19.08 3.02 -5.33
N ALA A 233 19.32 4.25 -4.87
CA ALA A 233 20.50 4.58 -4.08
C ALA A 233 20.55 3.88 -2.72
N MET A 234 19.41 3.69 -2.04
CA MET A 234 19.37 2.95 -0.78
C MET A 234 19.65 1.46 -1.00
N VAL A 235 19.15 0.88 -2.10
CA VAL A 235 19.47 -0.50 -2.49
C VAL A 235 20.96 -0.63 -2.80
N ASP A 236 21.54 0.30 -3.56
CA ASP A 236 22.98 0.31 -3.84
C ASP A 236 23.80 0.35 -2.55
N ARG A 237 23.47 1.27 -1.63
CA ARG A 237 24.16 1.44 -0.34
C ARG A 237 24.03 0.24 0.59
N MET A 238 22.92 -0.49 0.51
CA MET A 238 22.72 -1.70 1.29
C MET A 238 23.62 -2.86 0.80
N LEU A 239 23.99 -2.88 -0.48
CA LEU A 239 24.76 -3.96 -1.11
C LEU A 239 26.27 -3.69 -1.19
N THR A 240 26.72 -2.47 -0.85
CA THR A 240 28.13 -2.05 -0.84
C THR A 240 28.63 -1.79 0.56
#